data_AF-A0AAV9KZS0-F1
#
_entry.id   AF-A0AAV9KZS0-F1
#
_cell.length_a   1.000
_cell.length_b   1.000
_cell.length_c   1.000
_cell.angle_alpha   90.00
_cell.angle_beta   90.00
_cell.angle_gamma   90.00
#
_symmetry.space_group_name_H-M   'P 1'
#
loop_
_entity.id
_entity.type
_entity.pdbx_description
1 polymer ?
#
loop_
_entity_poly.entity_id
_entity_poly.type
_entity_poly.pdbx_seq_one_letter_code
_entity_poly.pdbx_strand_id
1 'polypeptide(L)' 'MELADRTIGLLLTVTSLSIFTYYTFWVIILPLVDTDHFVHKYFLPQEYAILIPVFVGMALTCLLSMFIGYVMLKSKKKKA' A
#
# COMPACT_ATOMS: atom_id res chain seq x y z
N MET A 1 24.18 18.23 3.87
CA MET A 1 22.83 18.03 3.31
C MET A 1 22.83 16.79 2.42
N GLU A 2 23.65 16.74 1.36
CA GLU A 2 23.78 15.58 0.45
C GLU A 2 23.91 14.18 1.09
N LEU A 3 24.68 14.04 2.18
CA LEU A 3 24.93 12.74 2.80
C LEU A 3 23.71 12.23 3.59
N ALA A 4 22.96 13.14 4.23
CA ALA A 4 21.73 12.81 4.93
C ALA A 4 20.62 12.42 3.94
N ASP A 5 20.48 13.16 2.84
CA ASP A 5 19.51 12.86 1.78
C ASP A 5 19.78 11.49 1.15
N ARG A 6 21.06 11.16 0.92
CA ARG A 6 21.50 9.84 0.44
C ARG A 6 21.18 8.72 1.43
N THR A 7 21.43 8.92 2.71
CA THR A 7 21.11 7.92 3.74
C THR A 7 19.60 7.68 3.82
N ILE A 8 18.78 8.73 3.80
CA ILE A 8 17.32 8.61 3.83
C ILE A 8 16.82 7.88 2.58
N GLY A 9 17.34 8.22 1.41
CA GLY A 9 17.00 7.54 0.15
C GLY A 9 17.35 6.05 0.17
N LEU A 10 18.53 5.69 0.71
CA LEU A 10 18.94 4.29 0.86
C LEU A 10 18.03 3.55 1.84
N LEU A 11 17.72 4.14 2.99
CA LEU A 11 16.80 3.56 3.97
C LEU A 11 15.42 3.32 3.37
N LEU A 12 14.82 4.33 2.73
CA LEU A 12 13.54 4.22 2.03
C LEU A 12 13.56 3.10 0.99
N THR A 13 14.64 2.99 0.22
CA THR A 13 14.77 1.98 -0.84
C THR A 13 14.87 0.58 -0.24
N VAL A 14 15.72 0.37 0.76
CA VAL A 14 15.87 -0.93 1.42
C VAL A 14 14.56 -1.34 2.09
N THR A 15 13.92 -0.42 2.83
CA THR A 15 12.62 -0.68 3.46
C THR A 15 11.55 -1.03 2.43
N SER A 16 11.46 -0.26 1.33
CA SER A 16 10.50 -0.52 0.25
C SER A 16 10.76 -1.88 -0.41
N LEU A 17 12.03 -2.22 -0.65
CA LEU A 17 12.42 -3.50 -1.23
C LEU A 17 12.07 -4.67 -0.30
N SER A 18 12.30 -4.53 1.01
CA SER A 18 11.93 -5.55 2.00
C SER A 18 10.42 -5.78 2.04
N ILE A 19 9.62 -4.71 2.09
CA ILE A 19 8.15 -4.79 2.09
C ILE A 19 7.64 -5.41 0.79
N PHE A 20 8.16 -4.96 -0.35
CA PHE A 20 7.80 -5.49 -1.66
C PHE A 20 8.10 -6.98 -1.78
N THR A 21 9.27 -7.40 -1.30
CA THR A 21 9.70 -8.80 -1.31
C THR A 21 8.77 -9.64 -0.45
N TYR A 22 8.52 -9.24 0.80
CA TYR A 22 7.58 -9.92 1.69
C TYR A 22 6.19 -10.06 1.06
N TYR A 23 5.67 -8.98 0.48
CA TYR A 23 4.36 -8.97 -0.15
C TYR A 23 4.29 -9.85 -1.41
N THR A 24 5.34 -9.83 -2.24
CA THR A 24 5.45 -10.66 -3.44
C THR A 24 5.47 -12.13 -3.08
N PHE A 25 6.30 -12.51 -2.09
CA PHE A 25 6.32 -13.87 -1.57
C PHE A 25 4.98 -14.28 -0.99
N TRP A 26 4.32 -13.38 -0.25
CA TRP A 26 3.02 -13.64 0.32
C TRP A 26 1.95 -13.90 -0.74
N VAL A 27 1.88 -13.07 -1.80
CA VAL A 27 0.88 -13.21 -2.87
C VAL A 27 1.16 -14.42 -3.77
N ILE A 28 2.43 -14.71 -4.07
CA ILE A 28 2.81 -15.74 -5.05
C ILE A 28 3.03 -17.11 -4.41
N ILE A 29 3.77 -17.19 -3.30
CA ILE A 29 4.14 -18.48 -2.69
C ILE A 29 2.99 -19.06 -1.87
N LEU A 30 2.26 -18.24 -1.10
CA LEU A 30 1.19 -18.74 -0.25
C LEU A 30 0.13 -19.59 -0.99
N PRO A 31 -0.39 -19.20 -2.18
CA PRO A 31 -1.36 -20.04 -2.91
C PRO A 31 -0.75 -21.31 -3.54
N LEU A 32 0.59 -21.42 -3.61
CA LEU A 32 1.29 -22.58 -4.15
C LEU A 32 1.63 -23.62 -3.06
N VAL A 33 1.49 -23.24 -1.79
CA VAL A 33 1.84 -24.07 -0.64
C VAL A 33 0.59 -24.66 -0.01
N ASP A 34 0.63 -25.94 0.34
CA ASP A 34 -0.49 -26.61 1.03
C ASP A 34 -0.86 -25.93 2.36
N THR A 35 -2.16 -25.92 2.65
CA THR A 35 -2.74 -25.22 3.82
C THR A 35 -2.22 -25.74 5.17
N ASP A 36 -1.72 -26.98 5.23
CA ASP A 36 -1.18 -27.59 6.46
C ASP A 36 0.30 -27.24 6.71
N HIS A 37 0.94 -26.52 5.78
CA HIS A 37 2.36 -26.19 5.88
C HIS A 37 2.62 -25.06 6.88
N PHE A 38 3.69 -25.19 7.70
CA PHE A 38 4.12 -24.18 8.68
C PHE A 38 4.24 -22.75 8.14
N VAL A 39 4.41 -22.59 6.83
CA VAL A 39 4.49 -21.31 6.11
C VAL A 39 3.26 -20.44 6.39
N HIS A 40 2.08 -21.05 6.53
CA HIS A 40 0.84 -20.34 6.87
C HIS A 40 0.86 -19.66 8.26
N LYS A 41 1.82 -19.97 9.14
CA LYS A 41 2.01 -19.25 10.42
C LYS A 41 2.79 -17.94 10.27
N TYR A 42 3.60 -17.82 9.22
CA TYR A 42 4.42 -16.63 8.95
C TYR A 42 3.69 -15.60 8.08
N PHE A 43 2.66 -16.04 7.35
CA PHE A 43 1.89 -15.21 6.43
C PHE A 43 0.46 -15.03 6.94
N LEU A 44 -0.14 -13.86 6.71
CA LEU A 44 -1.57 -13.68 6.98
C LEU A 44 -2.41 -14.57 6.05
N PRO A 45 -3.68 -14.88 6.38
CA PRO A 45 -4.56 -15.63 5.51
C PRO A 45 -4.64 -15.01 4.10
N GLN A 46 -4.73 -15.86 3.09
CA GLN A 46 -4.67 -15.49 1.67
C GLN A 46 -5.68 -14.40 1.28
N GLU A 47 -6.84 -14.37 1.93
CA GLU A 47 -7.88 -13.37 1.69
C GLU A 47 -7.37 -11.93 1.88
N TYR A 48 -6.48 -11.72 2.85
CA TYR A 48 -5.89 -10.40 3.12
C TYR A 48 -4.92 -9.96 2.03
N ALA A 49 -4.31 -10.89 1.29
CA ALA A 49 -3.41 -10.58 0.19
C ALA A 49 -4.13 -9.88 -0.99
N ILE A 50 -5.46 -10.03 -1.09
CA ILE A 50 -6.27 -9.32 -2.09
C ILE A 50 -6.97 -8.13 -1.43
N LEU A 51 -7.44 -8.29 -0.20
CA LEU A 51 -8.20 -7.27 0.51
C LEU A 51 -7.37 -6.01 0.78
N ILE A 52 -6.08 -6.13 1.11
CA ILE A 52 -5.21 -4.98 1.41
C ILE A 52 -5.08 -4.03 0.21
N PRO A 53 -4.66 -4.46 -1.01
CA PRO A 53 -4.60 -3.57 -2.17
C PRO A 53 -5.96 -2.94 -2.52
N VAL A 54 -7.04 -3.73 -2.43
CA VAL A 54 -8.38 -3.24 -2.73
C VAL A 54 -8.78 -2.13 -1.76
N PHE A 55 -8.53 -2.32 -0.47
CA PHE A 55 -8.83 -1.33 0.54
C PHE A 55 -8.00 -0.05 0.37
N VAL A 56 -6.70 -0.18 0.07
CA VAL A 56 -5.83 0.96 -0.22
C VAL A 56 -6.30 1.73 -1.45
N GLY A 57 -6.63 1.02 -2.54
CA GLY A 57 -7.17 1.61 -3.76
C GLY A 57 -8.48 2.34 -3.51
N MET A 58 -9.42 1.71 -2.80
CA MET A 58 -10.71 2.30 -2.44
C MET A 58 -10.53 3.55 -1.58
N ALA A 59 -9.69 3.50 -0.55
CA ALA A 59 -9.40 4.63 0.30
C ALA A 59 -8.80 5.80 -0.50
N LEU A 60 -7.82 5.52 -1.38
CA LEU A 60 -7.22 6.53 -2.24
C LEU A 60 -8.26 7.18 -3.16
N THR A 61 -9.10 6.39 -3.83
CA THR A 61 -10.17 6.92 -4.70
C THR A 61 -11.15 7.76 -3.91
N CYS A 62 -11.61 7.30 -2.75
CA CYS A 62 -12.49 8.07 -1.87
C CYS A 62 -11.86 9.40 -1.47
N LEU A 63 -10.59 9.40 -1.05
CA LEU A 63 -9.87 10.61 -0.67
C LEU A 63 -9.75 11.59 -1.85
N LEU A 64 -9.42 11.09 -3.04
CA LEU A 64 -9.35 11.92 -4.25
C LEU A 64 -10.71 12.52 -4.60
N SER A 65 -11.78 11.71 -4.58
CA SER A 65 -13.15 12.19 -4.84
C SER A 65 -13.59 13.25 -3.83
N MET A 66 -13.33 13.05 -2.54
CA MET A 66 -13.61 14.03 -1.49
C MET A 66 -12.82 15.33 -1.70
N PHE A 67 -11.53 15.23 -2.01
CA PHE A 67 -10.68 16.38 -2.25
C PHE A 67 -11.16 17.21 -3.44
N ILE A 68 -11.46 16.56 -4.57
CA ILE A 68 -12.00 17.23 -5.76
C ILE A 68 -13.34 17.90 -5.43
N GLY A 69 -14.26 17.18 -4.77
CA GLY A 69 -15.54 17.73 -4.34
C GLY A 69 -15.38 18.96 -3.45
N TYR A 70 -14.46 18.91 -2.50
CA TYR A 70 -14.13 20.03 -1.62
C TYR A 70 -13.61 21.26 -2.39
N VAL A 71 -12.69 21.06 -3.33
CA VAL A 71 -12.15 22.14 -4.18
C VAL A 71 -13.25 22.75 -5.05
N MET A 72 -14.15 21.95 -5.62
CA MET A 72 -15.27 22.43 -6.42
C MET A 72 -16.26 23.27 -5.59
N LEU A 73 -16.59 22.83 -4.38
CA LEU A 73 -17.46 23.58 -3.47
C LEU A 73 -16.83 24.92 -3.05
N LYS A 74 -15.53 24.93 -2.72
CA LYS A 74 -14.80 26.15 -2.37
C LYS A 74 -14.72 27.12 -3.55
N SER A 75 -14.55 26.62 -4.77
CA SER A 75 -14.45 27.43 -5.98
C SER A 75 -15.79 28.09 -6.36
N LYS A 76 -16.92 27.44 -6.10
CA LYS A 76 -18.26 28.02 -6.29
C LYS A 76 -18.54 29.18 -5.33
N LYS A 77 -18.09 29.10 -4.08
CA LYS A 77 -18.25 30.19 -3.09
C LYS A 77 -17.47 31.46 -3.42
N LYS A 78 -16.46 31.41 -4.30
CA LYS A 78 -15.66 32.58 -4.71
C LYS A 78 -16.24 33.35 -5.90
N LYS A 79 -17.25 32.80 -6.57
CA LYS A 79 -17.92 33.40 -7.74
C LYS A 79 -19.29 34.04 -7.41
N ALA A 80 -19.74 33.96 -6.17
CA ALA A 80 -20.96 34.59 -5.67
C ALA A 80 -20.61 35.83 -4.86
#